data_AF-A0A8C5H898-F1
#
_entry.id   AF-A0A8C5H898-F1
#
_cell.length_a   1.000
_cell.length_b   1.000
_cell.length_c   1.000
_cell.angle_alpha   90.00
_cell.angle_beta   90.00
_cell.angle_gamma   90.00
#
_symmetry.space_group_name_H-M   'P 1'
#
loop_
_entity.id
_entity.type
_entity.pdbx_description
1 polymer ?
#
loop_
_entity_poly.entity_id
_entity_poly.type
_entity_poly.pdbx_seq_one_letter_code
_entity_poly.pdbx_strand_id
1 'polypeptide(L)'
;MIYLSGLLGFLFMLTAEAGVGNSSAMPFCSETEQCLMFDLICESDEYEVRHYDSVKWVSTTERSIFMEMAAMKAFKRLYKYIDGGNEKGKKIEMTAPVLIKMVDKKFWQKSEYTMSFLLPAEDQENPPTPTDSNVKFVNKADFHSFKTFKTYLDLCSRISVFGFRSKKDFFVLQLDSINAKYSKGFHFGAGYNSPMTMFKRHNEVWFVAEGEPVCPDEWE
;
A
#
# COMPACT_ATOMS: atom_id res chain seq x y z
N MET A 1 46.21 -29.45 26.09
CA MET A 1 45.72 -28.80 24.85
C MET A 1 44.32 -29.33 24.57
N ILE A 2 43.29 -28.52 24.79
CA ILE A 2 42.00 -28.51 24.07
C ILE A 2 41.43 -27.11 24.35
N TYR A 3 41.22 -26.35 23.28
CA TYR A 3 40.59 -25.05 23.25
C TYR A 3 39.06 -25.22 23.36
N LEU A 4 38.39 -24.34 24.09
CA LEU A 4 37.01 -23.97 23.78
C LEU A 4 36.76 -22.54 24.30
N SER A 5 37.17 -21.57 23.50
CA SER A 5 36.74 -20.18 23.59
C SER A 5 35.27 -20.10 23.15
N GLY A 6 34.36 -20.04 24.12
CA GLY A 6 32.95 -19.75 23.88
C GLY A 6 32.77 -18.26 23.59
N LEU A 7 32.76 -17.90 22.30
CA LEU A 7 32.30 -16.59 21.85
C LEU A 7 30.77 -16.61 21.91
N LEU A 8 30.18 -16.01 22.95
CA LEU A 8 28.75 -15.73 22.99
C LEU A 8 28.47 -14.66 21.91
N GLY A 9 28.17 -15.11 20.70
CA GLY A 9 27.53 -14.27 19.69
C GLY A 9 26.12 -14.00 20.16
N PHE A 10 25.89 -12.86 20.83
CA PHE A 10 24.56 -12.30 20.92
C PHE A 10 24.16 -11.90 19.49
N LEU A 11 23.43 -12.80 18.84
CA LEU A 11 22.64 -12.50 17.67
C LEU A 11 21.69 -11.38 18.09
N PHE A 12 21.98 -10.14 17.70
CA PHE A 12 20.98 -9.08 17.72
C PHE A 12 19.89 -9.55 16.73
N MET A 13 18.87 -10.22 17.26
CA MET A 13 17.56 -10.25 16.62
C MET A 13 17.13 -8.79 16.57
N LEU A 14 17.39 -8.12 15.44
CA LEU A 14 16.69 -6.91 15.08
C LEU A 14 15.22 -7.33 15.03
N THR A 15 14.48 -7.11 16.12
CA THR A 15 13.02 -7.00 16.05
C THR A 15 12.77 -5.71 15.29
N ALA A 16 12.89 -5.76 13.97
CA ALA A 16 12.50 -4.68 13.10
C ALA A 16 10.97 -4.66 13.10
N GLU A 17 10.39 -3.97 14.08
CA GLU A 17 9.01 -3.45 14.00
C GLU A 17 8.94 -2.33 12.94
N ALA A 18 9.53 -2.53 11.76
CA ALA A 18 9.75 -1.49 10.78
C ALA A 18 8.95 -1.80 9.51
N GLY A 19 7.61 -1.73 9.62
CA GLY A 19 6.73 -1.75 8.45
C GLY A 19 7.03 -0.59 7.48
N VAL A 20 7.79 0.43 7.90
CA VAL A 20 8.33 1.48 7.04
C VAL A 20 9.86 1.43 7.10
N GLY A 21 10.52 1.30 5.95
CA GLY A 21 11.96 1.08 5.87
C GLY A 21 12.60 1.80 4.69
N ASN A 22 13.92 1.71 4.57
CA ASN A 22 14.67 2.35 3.50
C ASN A 22 14.32 1.74 2.13
N SER A 23 14.07 2.61 1.14
CA SER A 23 13.63 2.19 -0.18
C SER A 23 14.67 1.44 -1.01
N SER A 24 15.96 1.56 -0.66
CA SER A 24 17.04 0.78 -1.30
C SER A 24 16.87 -0.73 -1.20
N ALA A 25 16.05 -1.20 -0.26
CA ALA A 25 15.68 -2.61 -0.15
C ALA A 25 14.74 -3.09 -1.27
N MET A 26 14.09 -2.19 -2.02
CA MET A 26 13.09 -2.53 -3.03
C MET A 26 13.29 -1.74 -4.33
N PRO A 27 13.63 -2.40 -5.46
CA PRO A 27 13.93 -1.73 -6.72
C PRO A 27 12.81 -0.84 -7.28
N PHE A 28 11.55 -1.16 -6.97
CA PHE A 28 10.39 -0.41 -7.46
C PHE A 28 10.03 0.81 -6.59
N CYS A 29 10.60 0.97 -5.39
CA CYS A 29 10.40 2.15 -4.54
C CYS A 29 11.47 3.21 -4.83
N SER A 30 11.68 3.62 -6.08
CA SER A 30 12.86 4.43 -6.44
C SER A 30 12.73 5.95 -6.21
N GLU A 31 11.52 6.46 -5.94
CA GLU A 31 11.24 7.91 -5.91
C GLU A 31 11.10 8.50 -4.49
N THR A 32 11.13 7.66 -3.45
CA THR A 32 11.03 8.07 -2.05
C THR A 32 12.15 7.42 -1.23
N GLU A 33 12.58 8.05 -0.14
CA GLU A 33 13.63 7.48 0.73
C GLU A 33 13.14 6.30 1.56
N GLN A 34 11.85 6.30 1.89
CA GLN A 34 11.20 5.26 2.66
C GLN A 34 10.05 4.63 1.89
N CYS A 35 9.84 3.33 2.11
CA CYS A 35 8.78 2.54 1.50
C CYS A 35 8.09 1.63 2.54
N LEU A 36 6.90 1.13 2.19
CA LEU A 36 6.19 0.11 2.96
C LEU A 36 6.86 -1.25 2.79
N MET A 37 7.46 -1.76 3.87
CA MET A 37 8.09 -3.07 3.91
C MET A 37 7.03 -4.17 4.03
N PHE A 38 7.35 -5.36 3.54
CA PHE A 38 6.52 -6.55 3.67
C PHE A 38 7.36 -7.81 3.75
N ASP A 39 6.75 -8.85 4.31
CA ASP A 39 7.23 -10.22 4.17
C ASP A 39 6.56 -10.87 2.96
N LEU A 40 7.35 -11.39 2.03
CA LEU A 40 6.82 -12.20 0.94
C LEU A 40 6.42 -13.57 1.49
N ILE A 41 5.15 -13.93 1.34
CA ILE A 41 4.65 -15.25 1.74
C ILE A 41 4.88 -16.25 0.60
N CYS A 42 4.45 -15.89 -0.62
CA CYS A 42 4.63 -16.68 -1.82
C CYS A 42 4.38 -15.82 -3.07
N GLU A 43 4.81 -16.29 -4.23
CA GLU A 43 4.63 -15.63 -5.52
C GLU A 43 4.39 -16.65 -6.64
N SER A 44 3.66 -16.23 -7.67
CA SER A 44 3.60 -16.86 -8.99
C SER A 44 3.87 -15.83 -10.08
N ASP A 45 3.81 -16.29 -11.33
CA ASP A 45 3.85 -15.42 -12.50
C ASP A 45 2.66 -14.42 -12.54
N GLU A 46 1.55 -14.73 -11.86
CA GLU A 46 0.31 -13.94 -11.88
C GLU A 46 0.15 -13.01 -10.68
N TYR A 47 0.57 -13.44 -9.48
CA TYR A 47 0.38 -12.66 -8.25
C TYR A 47 1.40 -12.93 -7.15
N GLU A 48 1.49 -11.96 -6.24
CA GLU A 48 2.25 -12.09 -5.00
C GLU A 48 1.31 -12.08 -3.80
N VAL A 49 1.65 -12.88 -2.78
CA VAL A 49 1.06 -12.84 -1.46
C VAL A 49 2.05 -12.20 -0.51
N ARG A 50 1.68 -11.06 0.07
CA ARG A 50 2.54 -10.28 0.95
C ARG A 50 1.87 -10.07 2.29
N HIS A 51 2.64 -10.15 3.37
CA HIS A 51 2.24 -9.76 4.71
C HIS A 51 2.78 -8.37 5.04
N TYR A 52 1.89 -7.47 5.47
CA TYR A 52 2.24 -6.10 5.85
C TYR A 52 1.98 -5.87 7.32
N ASP A 53 3.01 -5.41 8.05
CA ASP A 53 2.87 -4.97 9.44
C ASP A 53 1.94 -3.77 9.61
N SER A 54 1.46 -3.57 10.83
CA SER A 54 0.58 -2.45 11.15
C SER A 54 1.35 -1.13 11.15
N VAL A 55 1.01 -0.27 10.19
CA VAL A 55 1.56 1.08 10.05
C VAL A 55 0.45 2.12 10.08
N LYS A 56 0.78 3.36 10.44
CA LYS A 56 -0.12 4.51 10.39
C LYS A 56 -0.13 5.14 9.02
N TRP A 57 -1.34 5.44 8.58
CA TRP A 57 -1.65 6.15 7.36
C TRP A 57 -2.41 7.44 7.69
N VAL A 58 -2.21 8.46 6.87
CA VAL A 58 -3.07 9.64 6.84
C VAL A 58 -3.94 9.57 5.60
N SER A 59 -5.25 9.70 5.77
CA SER A 59 -6.22 9.41 4.73
C SER A 59 -7.28 10.48 4.57
N THR A 60 -7.88 10.51 3.38
CA THR A 60 -9.04 11.34 3.09
C THR A 60 -9.94 10.66 2.06
N THR A 61 -11.24 10.90 2.15
CA THR A 61 -12.24 10.26 1.30
C THR A 61 -12.91 11.29 0.40
N GLU A 62 -13.03 10.95 -0.88
CA GLU A 62 -13.71 11.72 -1.90
C GLU A 62 -14.81 10.90 -2.57
N ARG A 63 -15.94 11.54 -2.87
CA ARG A 63 -17.06 10.92 -3.59
C ARG A 63 -17.13 11.47 -4.99
N SER A 64 -17.00 10.61 -6.00
CA SER A 64 -17.01 11.02 -7.40
C SER A 64 -17.52 9.91 -8.30
N ILE A 65 -17.97 10.29 -9.49
CA ILE A 65 -18.17 9.32 -10.59
C ILE A 65 -16.81 8.98 -11.21
N PHE A 66 -15.96 9.99 -11.40
CA PHE A 66 -14.62 9.85 -11.99
C PHE A 66 -13.56 9.72 -10.90
N MET A 67 -12.84 8.59 -10.91
CA MET A 67 -11.76 8.30 -9.95
C MET A 67 -10.64 9.35 -10.03
N GLU A 68 -10.25 9.77 -11.23
CA GLU A 68 -9.12 10.67 -11.45
C GLU A 68 -9.36 12.04 -10.78
N MET A 69 -10.61 12.53 -10.82
CA MET A 69 -10.99 13.77 -10.14
C MET A 69 -10.96 13.63 -8.62
N ALA A 70 -11.43 12.48 -8.10
CA ALA A 70 -11.37 12.19 -6.67
C ALA A 70 -9.93 12.06 -6.19
N ALA A 71 -9.10 11.31 -6.93
CA ALA A 71 -7.69 11.09 -6.62
C ALA A 71 -6.92 12.42 -6.61
N MET A 72 -7.12 13.31 -7.59
CA MET A 72 -6.45 14.62 -7.62
C MET A 72 -6.83 15.49 -6.41
N LYS A 73 -8.11 15.53 -6.03
CA LYS A 73 -8.58 16.31 -4.87
C LYS A 73 -8.03 15.73 -3.56
N ALA A 74 -8.11 14.41 -3.41
CA ALA A 74 -7.61 13.70 -2.24
C ALA A 74 -6.08 13.89 -2.10
N PHE A 75 -5.33 13.74 -3.19
CA PHE A 75 -3.88 13.93 -3.21
C PHE A 75 -3.52 15.35 -2.80
N LYS A 76 -4.16 16.38 -3.39
CA LYS A 76 -3.90 17.78 -3.03
C LYS A 76 -4.14 18.05 -1.54
N ARG A 77 -5.17 17.43 -0.95
CA ARG A 77 -5.49 17.59 0.47
C ARG A 77 -4.43 16.93 1.36
N LEU A 78 -4.03 15.69 1.06
CA LEU A 78 -2.99 14.98 1.80
C LEU A 78 -1.60 15.61 1.61
N TYR A 79 -1.31 16.11 0.41
CA TYR A 79 -0.09 16.87 0.13
C TYR A 79 -0.02 18.13 0.99
N LYS A 80 -1.12 18.88 1.12
CA LYS A 80 -1.18 20.03 2.04
C LYS A 80 -0.86 19.64 3.48
N TYR A 81 -1.34 18.48 3.94
CA TYR A 81 -1.03 17.98 5.29
C TYR A 81 0.48 17.77 5.50
N ILE A 82 1.15 17.06 4.58
CA ILE A 82 2.59 16.80 4.68
C ILE A 82 3.45 18.04 4.40
N ASP A 83 2.94 19.05 3.67
CA ASP A 83 3.65 20.32 3.42
C ASP A 83 3.43 21.37 4.53
N GLY A 84 3.04 20.94 5.74
CA GLY A 84 2.89 21.82 6.91
C GLY A 84 1.45 22.19 7.26
N GLY A 85 0.44 21.65 6.58
CA GLY A 85 -0.99 21.79 6.90
C GLY A 85 -1.44 20.99 8.14
N ASN A 86 -0.60 20.94 9.16
CA ASN A 86 -0.81 20.23 10.42
C ASN A 86 -0.53 21.16 11.60
N GLU A 87 -0.95 20.76 12.80
CA GLU A 87 -0.92 21.61 14.00
C GLU A 87 0.48 22.14 14.37
N LYS A 88 1.54 21.44 13.92
CA LYS A 88 2.94 21.78 14.21
C LYS A 88 3.60 22.56 13.08
N GLY A 89 2.91 22.81 11.96
CA GLY A 89 3.53 23.37 10.76
C GLY A 89 4.67 22.50 10.20
N LYS A 90 4.74 21.23 10.61
CA LYS A 90 5.87 20.33 10.31
C LYS A 90 5.77 19.86 8.87
N LYS A 91 6.88 19.92 8.12
CA LYS A 91 6.99 19.20 6.85
C LYS A 91 7.29 17.72 7.10
N ILE A 92 6.56 16.85 6.42
CA ILE A 92 6.68 15.39 6.52
C ILE A 92 7.12 14.88 5.15
N GLU A 93 8.14 14.03 5.13
CA GLU A 93 8.65 13.47 3.88
C GLU A 93 7.63 12.51 3.26
N MET A 94 7.56 12.54 1.92
CA MET A 94 6.71 11.63 1.17
C MET A 94 7.29 10.22 1.20
N THR A 95 6.42 9.22 1.35
CA THR A 95 6.79 7.80 1.28
C THR A 95 5.94 7.07 0.24
N ALA A 96 6.35 5.85 -0.10
CA ALA A 96 5.63 4.99 -1.03
C ALA A 96 5.13 3.71 -0.34
N PRO A 97 4.03 3.09 -0.82
CA PRO A 97 3.15 3.57 -1.87
C PRO A 97 2.10 4.57 -1.36
N VAL A 98 1.46 5.28 -2.29
CA VAL A 98 0.15 5.90 -2.07
C VAL A 98 -0.94 4.87 -2.36
N LEU A 99 -1.84 4.66 -1.41
CA LEU A 99 -2.96 3.75 -1.57
C LEU A 99 -4.25 4.50 -1.92
N ILE A 100 -5.08 3.89 -2.77
CA ILE A 100 -6.44 4.35 -3.04
C ILE A 100 -7.39 3.15 -2.87
N LYS A 101 -8.20 3.18 -1.82
CA LYS A 101 -9.33 2.26 -1.62
C LYS A 101 -10.46 2.65 -2.57
N MET A 102 -10.90 1.70 -3.38
CA MET A 102 -12.00 1.84 -4.33
C MET A 102 -13.14 0.94 -3.90
N VAL A 103 -14.30 1.51 -3.60
CA VAL A 103 -15.51 0.74 -3.33
C VAL A 103 -16.14 0.31 -4.66
N ASP A 104 -16.45 -0.97 -4.79
CA ASP A 104 -17.07 -1.51 -5.99
C ASP A 104 -18.52 -1.03 -6.09
N LYS A 105 -18.79 -0.15 -7.05
CA LYS A 105 -20.14 0.31 -7.40
C LYS A 105 -20.36 0.25 -8.89
N LYS A 106 -21.63 0.26 -9.29
CA LYS A 106 -22.01 0.38 -10.71
C LYS A 106 -21.45 1.70 -11.27
N PHE A 107 -20.94 1.68 -12.49
CA PHE A 107 -20.26 2.82 -13.15
C PHE A 107 -21.05 4.15 -13.14
N TRP A 108 -22.38 4.07 -13.09
CA TRP A 108 -23.28 5.23 -13.08
C TRP A 108 -23.48 5.86 -11.68
N GLN A 109 -23.00 5.21 -10.62
CA GLN A 109 -23.12 5.69 -9.25
C GLN A 109 -21.83 6.38 -8.81
N LYS A 110 -21.97 7.40 -7.96
CA LYS A 110 -20.81 7.96 -7.25
C LYS A 110 -20.20 6.86 -6.39
N SER A 111 -18.93 6.56 -6.61
CA SER A 111 -18.14 5.72 -5.74
C SER A 111 -17.41 6.55 -4.69
N GLU A 112 -16.96 5.88 -3.65
CA GLU A 112 -16.12 6.44 -2.60
C GLU A 112 -14.66 6.01 -2.85
N TYR A 113 -13.78 7.00 -2.88
CA TYR A 113 -12.35 6.81 -3.06
C TYR A 113 -11.65 7.32 -1.82
N THR A 114 -11.00 6.43 -1.08
CA THR A 114 -10.20 6.82 0.09
C THR A 114 -8.73 6.73 -0.26
N MET A 115 -8.06 7.87 -0.34
CA MET A 115 -6.63 7.93 -0.55
C MET A 115 -5.91 7.93 0.80
N SER A 116 -4.76 7.25 0.87
CA SER A 116 -3.94 7.13 2.07
C SER A 116 -2.47 7.36 1.71
N PHE A 117 -1.81 8.23 2.47
CA PHE A 117 -0.35 8.37 2.46
C PHE A 117 0.24 7.64 3.64
N LEU A 118 1.28 6.86 3.38
CA LEU A 118 2.06 6.22 4.43
C LEU A 118 2.84 7.30 5.17
N LEU A 119 2.82 7.24 6.50
CA LEU A 119 3.66 8.13 7.30
C LEU A 119 5.08 7.57 7.37
N PRO A 120 6.11 8.42 7.31
CA PRO A 120 7.49 7.96 7.46
C PRO A 120 7.74 7.41 8.86
N ALA A 121 8.83 6.65 9.02
CA ALA A 121 9.15 5.94 10.25
C ALA A 121 9.18 6.88 11.48
N GLU A 122 9.66 8.10 11.29
CA GLU A 122 9.79 9.14 12.32
C GLU A 122 8.43 9.69 12.79
N ASP A 123 7.36 9.50 12.00
CA ASP A 123 6.01 9.97 12.26
C ASP A 123 5.02 8.82 12.54
N GLN A 124 5.48 7.58 12.61
CA GLN A 124 4.64 6.42 12.93
C GLN A 124 4.08 6.48 14.37
N GLU A 125 4.85 6.97 15.34
CA GLU A 125 4.40 7.03 16.75
C GLU A 125 3.53 8.25 17.05
N ASN A 126 3.98 9.45 16.68
CA ASN A 126 3.38 10.71 17.10
C ASN A 126 3.24 11.72 15.95
N PRO A 127 2.45 11.40 14.91
CA PRO A 127 2.27 12.31 13.77
C PRO A 127 1.53 13.59 14.20
N PRO A 128 1.86 14.76 13.62
CA PRO A 128 1.18 16.00 13.94
C PRO A 128 -0.28 15.96 13.46
N THR A 129 -1.22 16.44 14.26
CA THR A 129 -2.65 16.40 13.93
C THR A 129 -2.95 17.22 12.66
N PRO A 130 -3.76 16.71 11.71
CA PRO A 130 -4.19 17.49 10.55
C PRO A 130 -5.05 18.70 10.94
N THR A 131 -4.87 19.81 10.25
CA THR A 131 -5.74 21.01 10.43
C THR A 131 -7.04 20.95 9.62
N ASP A 132 -7.09 20.10 8.59
CA ASP A 132 -8.28 19.87 7.78
C ASP A 132 -9.09 18.71 8.37
N SER A 133 -10.36 18.96 8.72
CA SER A 133 -11.26 17.96 9.34
C SER A 133 -11.60 16.76 8.42
N ASN A 134 -11.32 16.88 7.11
CA ASN A 134 -11.49 15.79 6.15
C ASN A 134 -10.26 14.88 6.05
N VAL A 135 -9.17 15.23 6.74
CA VAL A 135 -7.95 14.42 6.83
C VAL A 135 -7.94 13.72 8.19
N LYS A 136 -7.79 12.41 8.17
CA LYS A 136 -7.85 11.58 9.38
C LYS A 136 -6.77 10.53 9.36
N PHE A 137 -6.26 10.18 10.54
CA PHE A 137 -5.45 8.99 10.68
C PHE A 137 -6.35 7.77 10.59
N VAL A 138 -5.93 6.79 9.79
CA VAL A 138 -6.55 5.46 9.78
C VAL A 138 -5.69 4.57 10.68
N ASN A 139 -6.26 4.14 11.80
CA ASN A 139 -5.60 3.30 12.78
C ASN A 139 -5.79 1.81 12.45
N LYS A 140 -4.72 1.04 12.69
CA LYS A 140 -4.54 -0.36 13.15
C LYS A 140 -5.63 -1.45 12.97
N ALA A 141 -6.91 -1.14 12.81
CA ALA A 141 -8.01 -2.11 12.70
C ALA A 141 -8.42 -2.40 11.25
N ASP A 142 -8.30 -1.41 10.34
CA ASP A 142 -8.53 -1.63 8.91
C ASP A 142 -7.32 -2.26 8.20
N PHE A 143 -6.15 -2.22 8.85
CA PHE A 143 -4.84 -2.71 8.39
C PHE A 143 -4.05 -3.34 9.56
N HIS A 144 -4.66 -4.24 10.31
CA HIS A 144 -3.90 -5.11 11.21
C HIS A 144 -3.24 -6.18 10.34
N SER A 145 -1.91 -6.29 10.36
CA SER A 145 -1.13 -7.40 9.77
C SER A 145 -1.84 -8.05 8.58
N PHE A 146 -1.91 -7.36 7.44
CA PHE A 146 -2.81 -7.79 6.36
C PHE A 146 -2.04 -8.52 5.28
N LYS A 147 -2.61 -9.65 4.84
CA LYS A 147 -2.10 -10.41 3.71
C LYS A 147 -2.78 -9.89 2.45
N THR A 148 -2.03 -9.58 1.39
CA THR A 148 -2.61 -9.12 0.13
C THR A 148 -2.29 -10.04 -1.02
N PHE A 149 -3.31 -10.32 -1.83
CA PHE A 149 -3.11 -10.77 -3.20
C PHE A 149 -2.81 -9.54 -4.06
N LYS A 150 -1.73 -9.59 -4.82
CA LYS A 150 -1.22 -8.45 -5.59
C LYS A 150 -1.01 -8.80 -7.06
N THR A 151 -1.51 -7.95 -7.96
CA THR A 151 -1.18 -8.03 -9.39
C THR A 151 -0.71 -6.67 -9.94
N TYR A 152 -0.04 -6.70 -11.09
CA TYR A 152 0.63 -5.56 -11.71
C TYR A 152 -0.23 -4.89 -12.78
N LEU A 153 -0.26 -3.55 -12.79
CA LEU A 153 -0.75 -2.80 -13.96
C LEU A 153 0.39 -2.61 -14.95
N ASP A 154 0.08 -2.75 -16.25
CA ASP A 154 1.07 -2.64 -17.31
C ASP A 154 1.80 -1.27 -17.31
N LEU A 155 3.12 -1.35 -17.53
CA LEU A 155 4.17 -0.32 -17.40
C LEU A 155 3.92 1.04 -18.10
N CYS A 156 2.88 1.15 -18.92
CA CYS A 156 2.57 2.33 -19.75
C CYS A 156 1.25 3.02 -19.39
N SER A 157 0.47 2.52 -18.44
CA SER A 157 -0.85 3.09 -18.15
C SER A 157 -0.76 4.18 -17.07
N ARG A 158 -1.14 5.41 -17.43
CA ARG A 158 -1.67 6.36 -16.42
C ARG A 158 -2.73 5.61 -15.62
N ILE A 159 -2.80 5.84 -14.30
CA ILE A 159 -3.90 5.35 -13.47
C ILE A 159 -5.22 5.78 -14.15
N SER A 160 -5.82 4.86 -14.88
CA SER A 160 -7.05 5.06 -15.64
C SER A 160 -8.05 4.07 -15.11
N VAL A 161 -9.28 4.52 -14.91
CA VAL A 161 -10.38 3.65 -14.44
C VAL A 161 -10.46 2.36 -15.25
N PHE A 162 -10.23 2.43 -16.57
CA PHE A 162 -10.28 1.26 -17.44
C PHE A 162 -9.15 0.25 -17.17
N GLY A 163 -7.90 0.71 -17.04
CA GLY A 163 -6.76 -0.19 -16.77
C GLY A 163 -6.90 -0.90 -15.42
N PHE A 164 -7.29 -0.15 -14.38
CA PHE A 164 -7.55 -0.73 -13.05
C PHE A 164 -8.70 -1.73 -13.10
N ARG A 165 -9.81 -1.38 -13.77
CA ARG A 165 -10.99 -2.23 -13.84
C ARG A 165 -10.71 -3.55 -14.55
N SER A 166 -10.04 -3.53 -15.70
CA SER A 166 -9.74 -4.74 -16.46
C SER A 166 -8.80 -5.67 -15.71
N LYS A 167 -7.71 -5.16 -15.11
CA LYS A 167 -6.81 -5.99 -14.29
C LYS A 167 -7.50 -6.52 -13.04
N LYS A 168 -8.31 -5.70 -12.37
CA LYS A 168 -9.13 -6.13 -11.23
C LYS A 168 -10.08 -7.26 -11.61
N ASP A 169 -10.83 -7.12 -12.70
CA ASP A 169 -11.80 -8.13 -13.14
C ASP A 169 -11.10 -9.45 -13.52
N PHE A 170 -9.95 -9.38 -14.21
CA PHE A 170 -9.13 -10.55 -14.50
C PHE A 170 -8.60 -11.23 -13.23
N PHE A 171 -8.10 -10.44 -12.28
CA PHE A 171 -7.53 -10.98 -11.05
C PHE A 171 -8.58 -11.62 -10.14
N VAL A 172 -9.80 -11.05 -10.09
CA VAL A 172 -10.94 -11.68 -9.41
C VAL A 172 -11.22 -13.07 -9.96
N LEU A 173 -11.21 -13.25 -11.29
CA LEU A 173 -11.42 -14.57 -11.90
C LEU A 173 -10.33 -15.57 -11.49
N GLN A 174 -9.07 -15.11 -11.38
CA GLN A 174 -7.96 -15.96 -10.92
C GLN A 174 -8.13 -16.37 -9.47
N LEU A 175 -8.39 -15.42 -8.57
CA LEU A 175 -8.61 -15.69 -7.15
C LEU A 175 -9.81 -16.61 -6.92
N ASP A 176 -10.90 -16.40 -7.64
CA ASP A 176 -12.07 -17.27 -7.58
C ASP A 176 -11.76 -18.68 -8.11
N SER A 177 -10.92 -18.81 -9.15
CA SER A 177 -10.56 -20.12 -9.72
C SER A 177 -9.76 -21.01 -8.77
N ILE A 178 -8.96 -20.40 -7.89
CA ILE A 178 -8.17 -21.08 -6.85
C ILE A 178 -8.90 -21.15 -5.50
N ASN A 179 -10.18 -20.77 -5.44
CA ASN A 179 -10.98 -20.68 -4.20
C ASN A 179 -10.34 -19.80 -3.10
N ALA A 180 -9.58 -18.76 -3.48
CA ALA A 180 -8.99 -17.84 -2.53
C ALA A 180 -10.08 -17.02 -1.82
N LYS A 181 -9.90 -16.81 -0.52
CA LYS A 181 -10.78 -15.97 0.30
C LYS A 181 -10.18 -14.59 0.43
N TYR A 182 -10.98 -13.57 0.14
CA TYR A 182 -10.56 -12.17 0.19
C TYR A 182 -11.77 -11.26 0.38
N SER A 183 -11.53 -10.07 0.93
CA SER A 183 -12.58 -9.09 1.19
C SER A 183 -13.21 -8.57 -0.10
N LYS A 184 -14.53 -8.78 -0.21
CA LYS A 184 -15.33 -8.37 -1.37
C LYS A 184 -15.89 -6.95 -1.19
N GLY A 185 -16.16 -6.29 -2.30
CA GLY A 185 -16.82 -4.98 -2.34
C GLY A 185 -15.87 -3.78 -2.30
N PHE A 186 -14.57 -4.01 -2.12
CA PHE A 186 -13.54 -3.00 -2.36
C PHE A 186 -12.22 -3.65 -2.75
N HIS A 187 -11.34 -2.85 -3.32
CA HIS A 187 -9.95 -3.20 -3.62
C HIS A 187 -9.07 -1.95 -3.45
N PHE A 188 -7.76 -2.12 -3.42
CA PHE A 188 -6.82 -1.00 -3.40
C PHE A 188 -6.06 -0.91 -4.71
N GLY A 189 -5.79 0.33 -5.14
CA GLY A 189 -4.69 0.62 -6.04
C GLY A 189 -3.51 1.16 -5.25
N ALA A 190 -2.31 0.66 -5.53
CA ALA A 190 -1.07 1.17 -4.94
C ALA A 190 -0.20 1.82 -6.03
N GLY A 191 0.19 3.07 -5.82
CA GLY A 191 1.07 3.82 -6.71
C GLY A 191 2.38 4.18 -6.01
N TYR A 192 3.50 3.81 -6.61
CA TYR A 192 4.83 4.03 -6.03
C TYR A 192 5.55 5.24 -6.63
N ASN A 193 5.11 5.66 -7.82
CA ASN A 193 5.71 6.76 -8.57
C ASN A 193 4.84 8.02 -8.53
N SER A 194 5.51 9.17 -8.65
CA SER A 194 4.91 10.49 -8.77
C SER A 194 3.83 10.53 -9.86
N PRO A 195 2.75 11.32 -9.68
CA PRO A 195 1.79 11.58 -10.75
C PRO A 195 2.42 12.12 -12.04
N MET A 196 3.61 12.74 -11.95
CA MET A 196 4.36 13.28 -13.10
C MET A 196 5.22 12.22 -13.82
N THR A 197 5.46 11.06 -13.22
CA THR A 197 6.25 9.98 -13.84
C THR A 197 5.47 9.34 -14.98
N MET A 198 6.03 9.38 -16.20
CA MET A 198 5.34 8.96 -17.43
C MET A 198 5.67 7.54 -17.90
N PHE A 199 6.84 7.00 -17.56
CA PHE A 199 7.33 5.69 -18.02
C PHE A 199 7.80 4.82 -16.85
N LYS A 200 7.78 3.49 -17.02
CA LYS A 200 8.24 2.50 -16.03
C LYS A 200 7.60 2.67 -14.65
N ARG A 201 6.31 3.00 -14.63
CA ARG A 201 5.56 3.10 -13.38
C ARG A 201 5.33 1.71 -12.80
N HIS A 202 5.48 1.61 -11.49
CA HIS A 202 5.08 0.45 -10.72
C HIS A 202 3.75 0.77 -10.04
N ASN A 203 2.68 0.16 -10.54
CA ASN A 203 1.35 0.28 -9.96
C ASN A 203 0.79 -1.11 -9.74
N GLU A 204 0.09 -1.30 -8.63
CA GLU A 204 -0.40 -2.60 -8.21
C GLU A 204 -1.90 -2.52 -7.86
N VAL A 205 -2.60 -3.66 -7.96
CA VAL A 205 -3.95 -3.85 -7.43
C VAL A 205 -3.87 -4.82 -6.26
N TRP A 206 -4.42 -4.44 -5.10
CA TRP A 206 -4.40 -5.27 -3.90
C TRP A 206 -5.81 -5.69 -3.50
N PHE A 207 -5.93 -6.96 -3.13
CA PHE A 207 -7.09 -7.51 -2.42
C PHE A 207 -6.65 -8.01 -1.05
N VAL A 208 -7.40 -7.66 -0.01
CA VAL A 208 -7.13 -8.11 1.36
C VAL A 208 -7.56 -9.57 1.47
N ALA A 209 -6.62 -10.47 1.75
CA ALA A 209 -6.90 -11.88 1.96
C ALA A 209 -7.69 -12.09 3.27
N GLU A 210 -8.60 -13.08 3.28
CA GLU A 210 -9.39 -13.46 4.45
C GLU A 210 -8.99 -14.87 4.89
N GLY A 211 -8.39 -14.98 6.08
CA GLY A 211 -7.84 -16.24 6.58
C GLY A 211 -6.47 -16.56 5.98
N GLU A 212 -6.16 -17.85 5.82
CA GLU A 212 -4.91 -18.26 5.19
C GLU A 212 -4.97 -18.10 3.67
N PRO A 213 -4.03 -17.35 3.05
CA PRO A 213 -4.01 -17.17 1.62
C PRO A 213 -3.62 -18.48 0.94
N VAL A 214 -4.18 -18.68 -0.25
CA VAL A 214 -3.79 -19.78 -1.13
C VAL A 214 -2.47 -19.39 -1.80
N CYS A 215 -1.46 -20.23 -1.66
CA CYS A 215 -0.22 -20.11 -2.42
C CYS A 215 -0.29 -21.03 -3.64
N PRO A 216 0.36 -20.66 -4.75
CA PRO A 216 0.54 -21.57 -5.87
C PRO A 216 1.31 -22.80 -5.37
N ASP A 217 0.93 -23.99 -5.85
CA ASP A 217 1.75 -25.17 -5.60
C ASP A 217 3.13 -24.91 -6.20
N GLU A 218 4.18 -25.05 -5.37
CA GLU A 218 5.54 -25.06 -5.87
C GLU A 218 5.66 -26.30 -6.78
N TRP A 219 5.71 -26.08 -8.10
CA TRP A 219 6.01 -27.05 -9.17
C TRP A 219 4.87 -27.98 -9.64
N GLU A 220 4.31 -27.68 -10.82
CA GLU A 220 4.13 -28.68 -11.90
C GLU A 220 4.89 -28.23 -13.16
#